data_AF-A0A5N4AYK5-F1
#
_entry.id   AF-A0A5N4AYK5-F1
#
_cell.length_a   1.000
_cell.length_b   1.000
_cell.length_c   1.000
_cell.angle_alpha   90.00
_cell.angle_beta   90.00
_cell.angle_gamma   90.00
#
_symmetry.space_group_name_H-M   'P 1'
#
loop_
_entity.id
_entity.type
_entity.pdbx_description
1 polymer ?
#
loop_
_entity_poly.entity_id
_entity_poly.type
_entity_poly.pdbx_seq_one_letter_code
_entity_poly.pdbx_strand_id
1 'polypeptide(L)'
;MYGCRHEATALNRFYEIHTAIHTCKVSSCGLFINRKFPWCAATPDALLHCQICARDSSVFEITKEGKGCLLKTPTGMMLNRKHAYFYQVQMQMAVTNCTSCFFVVWSKDIYIEKIGFMDEFWTEEKKRAEMFFQKVIIPELLGRYYTAHQE
;
A
#
# COMPACT_ATOMS: atom_id res chain seq x y z
N MET A 1 -4.14 -8.72 17.09
CA MET A 1 -3.37 -9.31 15.98
C MET A 1 -4.21 -10.34 15.24
N TYR A 2 -5.05 -9.90 14.28
CA TYR A 2 -5.90 -10.80 13.49
C TYR A 2 -5.62 -10.70 11.98
N GLY A 3 -5.03 -9.59 11.50
CA GLY A 3 -4.56 -9.42 10.11
C GLY A 3 -3.51 -10.46 9.70
N CYS A 4 -2.46 -10.64 10.50
CA CYS A 4 -1.37 -11.56 10.18
C CYS A 4 -1.78 -13.04 10.03
N ARG A 5 -2.90 -13.48 10.64
CA ARG A 5 -3.35 -14.88 10.56
C ARG A 5 -4.08 -15.21 9.26
N HIS A 6 -4.66 -14.22 8.59
CA HIS A 6 -5.45 -14.42 7.37
C HIS A 6 -4.77 -13.87 6.11
N GLU A 7 -3.70 -13.09 6.29
CA GLU A 7 -2.84 -12.62 5.21
C GLU A 7 -2.30 -13.78 4.36
N ALA A 8 -1.76 -14.82 5.00
CA ALA A 8 -1.29 -16.01 4.31
C ALA A 8 -2.41 -16.74 3.54
N THR A 9 -3.62 -16.81 4.11
CA THR A 9 -4.78 -17.42 3.43
C THR A 9 -5.20 -16.61 2.21
N ALA A 10 -5.25 -15.28 2.33
CA ALA A 10 -5.62 -14.38 1.23
C ALA A 10 -4.58 -14.42 0.11
N LEU A 11 -3.28 -14.43 0.45
CA LEU A 11 -2.19 -14.57 -0.51
C LEU A 11 -2.24 -15.91 -1.23
N ASN A 12 -2.46 -17.03 -0.52
CA ASN A 12 -2.57 -18.36 -1.13
C ASN A 12 -3.76 -18.44 -2.09
N ARG A 13 -4.92 -17.89 -1.72
CA ARG A 13 -6.08 -17.83 -2.60
C ARG A 13 -5.86 -16.96 -3.83
N PHE A 14 -5.22 -15.80 -3.66
CA PHE A 14 -4.80 -14.99 -4.80
C PHE A 14 -3.86 -15.80 -5.71
N TYR A 15 -2.89 -16.51 -5.13
CA TYR A 15 -1.91 -17.30 -5.87
C TYR A 15 -2.57 -18.44 -6.67
N GLU A 16 -3.49 -19.19 -6.06
CA GLU A 16 -4.27 -20.23 -6.75
C GLU A 16 -5.00 -19.68 -7.98
N ILE A 17 -5.68 -18.54 -7.84
CA ILE A 17 -6.43 -17.91 -8.93
C ILE A 17 -5.48 -17.38 -10.01
N HIS A 18 -4.38 -16.74 -9.61
CA HIS A 18 -3.51 -16.02 -10.52
C HIS A 18 -2.54 -16.94 -11.27
N THR A 19 -2.00 -17.97 -10.60
CA THR A 19 -1.09 -18.95 -11.22
C THR A 19 -1.74 -19.90 -12.20
N ALA A 20 -3.06 -20.05 -12.14
CA ALA A 20 -3.81 -20.77 -13.17
C ALA A 20 -3.73 -20.09 -14.55
N ILE A 21 -3.41 -18.80 -14.59
CA ILE A 21 -3.42 -17.97 -15.80
C ILE A 21 -2.01 -17.44 -16.13
N HIS A 22 -1.18 -17.21 -15.12
CA HIS A 22 0.12 -16.55 -15.29
C HIS A 22 1.23 -17.19 -14.44
N THR A 23 2.44 -17.25 -14.97
CA THR A 23 3.61 -17.64 -14.16
C THR A 23 4.02 -16.47 -13.26
N CYS A 24 3.73 -16.58 -11.96
CA CYS A 24 3.97 -15.51 -10.99
C CYS A 24 4.79 -16.01 -9.78
N LYS A 25 5.58 -15.11 -9.21
CA LYS A 25 6.29 -15.31 -7.94
C LYS A 25 5.85 -14.25 -6.95
N VAL A 26 5.40 -14.67 -5.77
CA VAL A 26 5.13 -13.79 -4.65
C VAL A 26 6.29 -13.91 -3.67
N SER A 27 6.81 -12.79 -3.20
CA SER A 27 7.84 -12.74 -2.17
C SER A 27 7.42 -11.82 -1.03
N SER A 28 7.56 -12.30 0.21
CA SER A 28 7.49 -11.44 1.39
C SER A 28 8.58 -10.37 1.33
N CYS A 29 8.29 -9.19 1.85
CA CYS A 29 9.25 -8.10 1.90
C CYS A 29 9.31 -7.41 3.25
N GLY A 30 10.44 -6.74 3.49
CA GLY A 30 10.64 -5.87 4.65
C GLY A 30 10.43 -4.41 4.30
N LEU A 31 11.03 -3.53 5.09
CA LEU A 31 10.97 -2.09 4.89
C LEU A 31 11.73 -1.68 3.61
N PHE A 32 11.03 -0.98 2.73
CA PHE A 32 11.65 -0.23 1.64
C PHE A 32 11.79 1.23 2.03
N ILE A 33 12.95 1.81 1.77
CA ILE A 33 13.22 3.23 1.95
C ILE A 33 13.41 3.85 0.57
N ASN A 34 12.70 4.95 0.30
CA ASN A 34 12.87 5.65 -0.97
C ASN A 34 14.28 6.29 -1.02
N ARG A 35 15.07 5.93 -2.04
CA ARG A 35 16.47 6.41 -2.17
C ARG A 35 16.58 7.92 -2.36
N LYS A 36 15.60 8.55 -3.02
CA LYS A 36 15.59 10.00 -3.26
C LYS A 36 15.01 10.76 -2.07
N PHE A 37 14.09 10.13 -1.32
CA PHE A 37 13.37 10.75 -0.21
C PHE A 37 13.42 9.82 1.01
N PRO A 38 14.54 9.80 1.77
CA PRO A 38 14.75 8.81 2.84
C PRO A 38 13.75 8.87 4.00
N TRP A 39 13.05 9.99 4.14
CA TRP A 39 11.94 10.17 5.09
C TRP A 39 10.68 9.41 4.69
N CYS A 40 10.62 8.85 3.47
CA CYS A 40 9.51 8.06 2.96
C CYS A 40 9.92 6.59 2.89
N ALA A 41 9.25 5.77 3.69
CA ALA A 41 9.48 4.34 3.75
C ALA A 41 8.15 3.59 3.86
N ALA A 42 8.10 2.39 3.29
CA ALA A 42 6.90 1.56 3.27
C ALA A 42 7.26 0.09 3.42
N THR A 43 6.42 -0.66 4.12
CA THR A 43 6.51 -2.13 4.22
C THR A 43 5.28 -2.69 3.51
N PRO A 44 5.41 -3.10 2.23
CA PRO A 44 4.32 -3.78 1.56
C PRO A 44 4.15 -5.20 2.13
N ASP A 45 2.95 -5.77 2.05
CA ASP A 45 2.70 -7.12 2.55
C ASP A 45 3.46 -8.16 1.72
N ALA A 46 3.43 -7.98 0.39
CA ALA A 46 4.22 -8.79 -0.54
C ALA A 46 4.51 -8.06 -1.86
N LEU A 47 5.50 -8.58 -2.58
CA LEU A 47 5.77 -8.22 -3.96
C LEU A 47 5.38 -9.37 -4.89
N LEU A 48 4.59 -9.06 -5.92
CA LEU A 48 4.30 -9.92 -7.05
C LEU A 48 5.28 -9.64 -8.18
N HIS A 49 5.99 -10.65 -8.63
CA HIS A 49 6.71 -10.61 -9.90
C HIS A 49 5.96 -11.48 -10.92
N CYS A 50 5.42 -10.86 -11.97
CA CYS A 50 4.69 -11.54 -13.02
C CYS A 50 4.96 -10.87 -14.37
N GLN A 51 5.61 -11.57 -15.29
CA GLN A 51 6.01 -11.03 -16.60
C GLN A 51 4.86 -10.45 -17.44
N ILE A 52 3.62 -10.94 -17.23
CA ILE A 52 2.43 -10.53 -17.97
C ILE A 52 1.66 -9.40 -17.26
N CYS A 53 1.41 -9.53 -15.95
CA CYS A 53 0.59 -8.59 -15.20
C CYS A 53 1.33 -7.34 -14.71
N ALA A 54 2.65 -7.44 -14.50
CA ALA A 54 3.49 -6.38 -13.98
C ALA A 54 4.92 -6.55 -14.50
N ARG A 55 5.31 -5.71 -15.46
CA ARG A 55 6.61 -5.80 -16.13
C ARG A 55 7.79 -5.75 -15.15
N ASP A 56 7.61 -5.10 -13.99
CA ASP A 56 8.66 -4.89 -12.99
C ASP A 56 8.33 -5.51 -11.60
N SER A 57 7.18 -5.18 -10.98
CA SER A 57 6.55 -5.87 -9.81
C SER A 57 5.21 -5.19 -9.43
N SER A 58 4.34 -5.86 -8.66
CA SER A 58 3.16 -5.25 -8.00
C SER A 58 3.19 -5.43 -6.49
N VAL A 59 2.70 -4.44 -5.75
CA VAL A 59 2.54 -4.53 -4.29
C VAL A 59 1.24 -5.26 -3.94
N PHE A 60 1.20 -5.91 -2.77
CA PHE A 60 -0.03 -6.36 -2.12
C PHE A 60 -0.35 -5.56 -0.86
N GLU A 61 -1.64 -5.36 -0.61
CA GLU A 61 -2.19 -4.85 0.64
C GLU A 61 -3.44 -5.66 0.99
N ILE A 62 -3.47 -6.24 2.20
CA ILE A 62 -4.51 -7.17 2.64
C ILE A 62 -5.28 -6.64 3.85
N THR A 63 -6.60 -6.46 3.70
CA THR A 63 -7.48 -6.04 4.81
C THR A 63 -8.69 -6.96 5.01
N LYS A 64 -9.15 -7.08 6.26
CA LYS A 64 -10.21 -8.02 6.68
C LYS A 64 -11.62 -7.42 6.59
N GLU A 65 -11.77 -6.11 6.70
CA GLU A 65 -13.08 -5.49 6.90
C GLU A 65 -13.37 -4.41 5.85
N GLY A 66 -14.25 -4.73 4.91
CA GLY A 66 -14.78 -3.82 3.89
C GLY A 66 -15.67 -2.68 4.44
N LYS A 67 -15.73 -2.46 5.77
CA LYS A 67 -16.57 -1.42 6.36
C LYS A 67 -15.92 -0.05 6.16
N GLY A 68 -16.32 0.62 5.07
CA GLY A 68 -15.98 2.02 4.78
C GLY A 68 -14.81 2.22 3.82
N CYS A 69 -14.01 1.19 3.56
CA CYS A 69 -12.93 1.27 2.58
C CYS A 69 -13.38 0.98 1.14
N LEU A 70 -14.45 0.18 0.94
CA LEU A 70 -15.00 -0.09 -0.38
C LEU A 70 -16.25 0.76 -0.64
N LEU A 71 -16.36 1.29 -1.86
CA LEU A 71 -17.54 1.96 -2.39
C LEU A 71 -18.20 1.09 -3.43
N LYS A 72 -19.54 1.04 -3.41
CA LYS A 72 -20.33 0.41 -4.46
C LYS A 72 -20.44 1.36 -5.65
N THR A 73 -20.09 0.87 -6.83
CA THR A 73 -20.21 1.57 -8.11
C THR A 73 -21.13 0.79 -9.05
N PRO A 74 -21.56 1.38 -10.18
CA PRO A 74 -22.38 0.69 -11.17
C PRO A 74 -21.73 -0.59 -11.73
N THR A 75 -20.39 -0.65 -11.72
CA THR A 75 -19.60 -1.75 -12.27
C THR A 75 -19.09 -2.75 -11.22
N GLY A 76 -19.36 -2.53 -9.93
CA GLY A 76 -18.92 -3.42 -8.86
C GLY A 76 -18.59 -2.71 -7.56
N MET A 77 -17.56 -3.18 -6.87
CA MET A 77 -16.96 -2.51 -5.72
C MET A 77 -15.64 -1.87 -6.15
N MET A 78 -15.21 -0.80 -5.48
CA MET A 78 -13.87 -0.23 -5.61
C MET A 78 -13.37 0.35 -4.28
N LEU A 79 -12.06 0.39 -4.09
CA LEU A 79 -11.43 1.07 -2.97
C LEU A 79 -11.72 2.58 -3.06
N ASN A 80 -12.31 3.11 -2.00
CA ASN A 80 -12.56 4.52 -1.81
C ASN A 80 -11.24 5.30 -1.95
N ARG A 81 -11.15 6.17 -2.96
CA ARG A 81 -9.97 6.98 -3.24
C ARG A 81 -9.66 8.01 -2.15
N LYS A 82 -10.60 8.25 -1.22
CA LYS A 82 -10.43 9.11 -0.03
C LYS A 82 -10.08 8.33 1.23
N HIS A 83 -9.99 7.01 1.17
CA HIS A 83 -9.72 6.16 2.33
C HIS A 83 -8.21 5.96 2.54
N ALA A 84 -7.76 5.82 3.79
CA ALA A 84 -6.35 5.70 4.16
C ALA A 84 -5.61 4.61 3.37
N TYR A 85 -6.23 3.45 3.14
CA TYR A 85 -5.65 2.38 2.30
C TYR A 85 -5.28 2.82 0.88
N PHE A 86 -6.01 3.75 0.27
CA PHE A 86 -5.64 4.25 -1.06
C PHE A 86 -4.33 5.03 -1.00
N TYR A 87 -4.16 5.86 0.02
CA TYR A 87 -2.91 6.61 0.27
C TYR A 87 -1.74 5.66 0.53
N GLN A 88 -1.96 4.62 1.34
CA GLN A 88 -0.96 3.59 1.62
C GLN A 88 -0.52 2.85 0.35
N VAL A 89 -1.46 2.44 -0.48
CA VAL A 89 -1.18 1.76 -1.76
C VAL A 89 -0.36 2.66 -2.71
N GLN A 90 -0.73 3.94 -2.84
CA GLN A 90 0.01 4.90 -3.68
C GLN A 90 1.43 5.14 -3.13
N MET A 91 1.58 5.27 -1.82
CA MET A 91 2.87 5.42 -1.16
C MET A 91 3.76 4.19 -1.36
N GLN A 92 3.23 2.98 -1.14
CA GLN A 92 3.98 1.74 -1.33
C GLN A 92 4.48 1.60 -2.78
N MET A 93 3.65 1.91 -3.77
CA MET A 93 4.05 1.93 -5.18
C MET A 93 5.17 2.95 -5.45
N ALA A 94 5.06 4.16 -4.89
CA ALA A 94 6.09 5.19 -5.02
C ALA A 94 7.44 4.81 -4.39
N VAL A 95 7.42 4.14 -3.24
CA VAL A 95 8.64 3.73 -2.52
C VAL A 95 9.31 2.53 -3.20
N THR A 96 8.51 1.60 -3.70
CA THR A 96 9.00 0.37 -4.37
C THR A 96 9.28 0.56 -5.87
N ASN A 97 8.95 1.72 -6.44
CA ASN A 97 8.95 2.00 -7.88
C ASN A 97 8.07 1.02 -8.69
N CYS A 98 6.96 0.57 -8.10
CA CYS A 98 5.97 -0.24 -8.80
C CYS A 98 4.91 0.64 -9.46
N THR A 99 4.37 0.22 -10.60
CA THR A 99 3.33 0.96 -11.35
C THR A 99 1.91 0.47 -11.05
N SER A 100 1.79 -0.65 -10.33
CA SER A 100 0.50 -1.22 -9.93
C SER A 100 0.57 -1.96 -8.60
N CYS A 101 -0.58 -2.08 -7.95
CA CYS A 101 -0.78 -2.79 -6.69
C CYS A 101 -2.05 -3.64 -6.79
N PHE A 102 -2.02 -4.86 -6.26
CA PHE A 102 -3.20 -5.69 -6.05
C PHE A 102 -3.70 -5.49 -4.62
N PHE A 103 -4.78 -4.73 -4.49
CA PHE A 103 -5.47 -4.53 -3.22
C PHE A 103 -6.43 -5.70 -2.99
N VAL A 104 -6.22 -6.44 -1.90
CA VAL A 104 -6.97 -7.66 -1.60
C VAL A 104 -7.75 -7.47 -0.30
N VAL A 105 -9.06 -7.70 -0.35
CA VAL A 105 -9.90 -7.70 0.85
C VAL A 105 -10.37 -9.13 1.10
N TRP A 106 -10.01 -9.67 2.27
CA TRP A 106 -10.40 -11.01 2.68
C TRP A 106 -11.53 -10.95 3.71
N SER A 107 -12.74 -11.37 3.29
CA SER A 107 -13.92 -11.41 4.16
C SER A 107 -14.55 -12.81 4.15
N LYS A 108 -15.84 -12.93 3.79
CA LYS A 108 -16.46 -14.21 3.42
C LYS A 108 -16.00 -14.64 2.02
N ASP A 109 -15.86 -13.66 1.13
CA ASP A 109 -15.32 -13.80 -0.22
C ASP A 109 -14.05 -12.94 -0.37
N ILE A 110 -13.20 -13.30 -1.33
CA ILE A 110 -12.02 -12.53 -1.71
C ILE A 110 -12.41 -11.45 -2.73
N TYR A 111 -12.08 -10.20 -2.42
CA TYR A 111 -12.16 -9.10 -3.38
C TYR A 111 -10.75 -8.68 -3.77
N ILE A 112 -10.51 -8.50 -5.06
CA ILE A 112 -9.20 -8.14 -5.60
C ILE A 112 -9.40 -6.95 -6.55
N GLU A 113 -8.68 -5.87 -6.32
CA GLU A 113 -8.63 -4.71 -7.21
C GLU A 113 -7.19 -4.45 -7.64
N LYS A 114 -6.97 -4.31 -8.95
CA LYS A 114 -5.69 -3.80 -9.46
C LYS A 114 -5.75 -2.27 -9.50
N ILE A 115 -4.94 -1.63 -8.69
CA ILE A 115 -4.82 -0.18 -8.60
C ILE A 115 -3.55 0.25 -9.34
N GLY A 116 -3.67 1.26 -10.19
CA GLY A 116 -2.53 1.89 -10.87
C GLY A 116 -1.91 3.01 -10.04
N PHE A 117 -0.61 3.24 -10.22
CA PHE A 117 0.07 4.39 -9.65
C PHE A 117 -0.46 5.70 -10.28
N MET A 118 -0.73 6.70 -9.44
CA MET A 118 -1.25 8.00 -9.85
C MET A 118 -0.21 9.08 -9.51
N ASP A 119 0.58 9.48 -10.51
CA ASP A 119 1.70 10.41 -10.33
C ASP A 119 1.26 11.77 -9.80
N GLU A 120 0.16 12.33 -10.33
CA GLU A 120 -0.38 13.62 -9.89
C GLU A 120 -0.79 13.59 -8.41
N PHE A 121 -1.54 12.56 -8.02
CA PHE A 121 -1.95 12.34 -6.63
C PHE A 121 -0.75 12.19 -5.71
N TRP A 122 0.22 11.35 -6.09
CA TRP A 122 1.41 11.13 -5.28
C TRP A 122 2.26 12.40 -5.15
N THR A 123 2.38 13.18 -6.23
CA THR A 123 3.13 14.43 -6.23
C THR A 123 2.58 15.44 -5.22
N GLU A 124 1.25 15.55 -5.09
CA GLU A 124 0.62 16.41 -4.10
C GLU A 124 0.77 15.88 -2.67
N GLU A 125 0.48 14.59 -2.44
CA GLU A 125 0.57 14.01 -1.10
C GLU A 125 2.01 13.93 -0.58
N LYS A 126 2.97 13.71 -1.47
CA LYS A 126 4.39 13.77 -1.13
C LYS A 126 4.79 15.14 -0.60
N LYS A 127 4.31 16.24 -1.18
CA LYS A 127 4.59 17.60 -0.68
C LYS A 127 4.05 17.79 0.74
N ARG A 128 2.85 17.27 1.03
CA ARG A 128 2.28 17.32 2.38
C ARG A 128 3.09 16.50 3.38
N ALA A 129 3.51 15.30 3.00
CA ALA A 129 4.36 14.45 3.81
C ALA A 129 5.74 15.08 4.08
N GLU A 130 6.33 15.73 3.07
CA GLU A 130 7.60 16.46 3.20
C GLU A 130 7.48 17.64 4.15
N MET A 131 6.42 18.45 4.04
CA MET A 131 6.15 19.54 4.98
C MET A 131 6.00 19.02 6.40
N PHE A 132 5.26 17.93 6.60
CA PHE A 132 5.10 17.32 7.92
C PHE A 132 6.45 16.83 8.48
N PHE A 133 7.26 16.17 7.66
CA PHE A 133 8.59 15.73 8.07
C PHE A 133 9.48 16.92 8.48
N GLN A 134 9.55 17.96 7.66
CA GLN A 134 10.43 19.11 7.91
C GLN A 134 9.94 20.02 9.05
N LYS A 135 8.63 20.19 9.21
CA LYS A 135 8.05 21.15 10.17
C LYS A 135 7.65 20.52 11.48
N VAL A 136 7.38 19.22 11.52
CA VAL A 136 6.93 18.52 12.72
C VAL A 136 7.99 17.54 13.20
N ILE A 137 8.38 16.59 12.35
CA ILE A 137 9.27 15.50 12.75
C ILE A 137 10.69 15.99 13.06
N ILE A 138 11.31 16.79 12.18
CA ILE A 138 12.68 17.28 12.42
C ILE A 138 12.77 18.13 13.70
N PRO A 139 11.91 19.15 13.93
CA PRO A 139 11.99 19.95 15.15
C PRO A 139 11.73 19.13 16.41
N GLU A 140 10.83 18.15 16.34
CA GLU A 140 10.56 17.26 17.45
C GLU A 140 11.75 16.35 17.77
N LEU A 141 12.38 15.74 16.75
CA LEU A 141 13.53 14.86 16.93
C LEU A 141 14.77 15.60 17.43
N LEU A 142 15.03 16.82 16.95
CA LEU A 142 16.25 17.56 17.30
C LEU A 142 16.12 18.36 18.59
N GLY A 143 14.92 18.85 18.91
CA GLY A 143 14.73 19.82 19.98
C GLY A 143 13.56 19.53 20.92
N ARG A 144 12.80 18.44 20.72
CA ARG A 144 11.54 18.19 21.43
C ARG A 144 10.62 19.42 21.39
N TYR A 145 10.62 20.13 20.26
CA TYR A 145 10.02 21.46 20.18
C TYR A 145 8.54 21.48 20.58
N TYR A 146 7.80 20.41 20.33
CA TYR A 146 6.38 20.35 20.69
C TYR A 146 6.17 19.71 22.07
N THR A 147 6.97 18.73 22.47
CA THR A 147 6.81 18.06 23.78
C THR A 147 7.47 18.81 24.94
N ALA A 148 8.53 19.58 24.73
CA ALA A 148 9.25 20.30 25.79
C ALA A 148 8.56 21.61 26.25
N HIS A 149 7.58 22.11 25.50
CA HIS A 149 6.83 23.34 25.84
C HIS A 149 5.46 23.06 26.48
N GLN A 150 5.21 21.84 26.94
CA GLN A 150 3.97 21.43 27.63
C GLN A 150 4.14 21.21 29.14
N GLU A 151 5.27 21.66 29.73
CA GLU A 151 5.54 21.65 31.18
C GLU A 151 5.49 23.07 31.77
#